data_AF-A0A7Z9D339-F1
#
_entry.id   AF-A0A7Z9D339-F1
#
_cell.length_a   1.000
_cell.length_b   1.000
_cell.length_c   1.000
_cell.angle_alpha   90.00
_cell.angle_beta   90.00
_cell.angle_gamma   90.00
#
_symmetry.space_group_name_H-M   'P 1'
#
loop_
_entity.id
_entity.type
_entity.pdbx_description
1 polymer ?
#
loop_
_entity_poly.entity_id
_entity_poly.type
_entity_poly.pdbx_seq_one_letter_code
_entity_poly.pdbx_strand_id
1 'polypeptide(L)'
;MDRKNHLLFFSSLDHDGHFVDNIVDESVDVAKIVETQMMIEAVRKAISKLNDEERDIIERLYFNDETVRAVAKLKDITHPALIKRRNKILEKLKKFIEEL
;
A
#
# COMPACT_ATOMS: atom_id res chain seq x y z
N MET A 1 46.00 20.48 4.11
CA MET A 1 44.84 20.31 3.22
C MET A 1 45.18 20.80 1.84
N ASP A 2 44.91 19.97 0.85
CA ASP A 2 45.27 20.25 -0.53
C ASP A 2 44.11 20.94 -1.26
N ARG A 3 44.07 22.28 -1.14
CA ARG A 3 43.08 23.11 -1.86
C ARG A 3 43.26 23.05 -3.37
N LYS A 4 44.44 22.64 -3.86
CA LYS A 4 44.72 22.48 -5.30
C LYS A 4 43.95 21.29 -5.89
N ASN A 5 43.66 20.28 -5.07
CA ASN A 5 42.89 19.09 -5.43
C ASN A 5 41.43 19.12 -4.92
N HIS A 6 40.89 20.29 -4.59
CA HIS A 6 39.51 20.46 -4.07
C HIS A 6 39.19 19.65 -2.81
N LEU A 7 40.20 19.26 -2.03
CA LEU A 7 39.99 18.56 -0.76
C LEU A 7 39.70 19.58 0.34
N LEU A 8 38.45 19.59 0.79
CA LEU A 8 37.97 20.39 1.93
C LEU A 8 37.82 19.52 3.18
N PHE A 9 38.01 20.12 4.35
CA PHE A 9 37.72 19.43 5.62
C PHE A 9 36.20 19.33 5.77
N PHE A 10 35.70 18.17 6.19
CA PHE A 10 34.28 17.97 6.45
C PHE A 10 33.74 19.00 7.46
N SER A 11 34.56 19.37 8.46
CA SER A 11 34.26 20.42 9.45
C SER A 11 34.14 21.84 8.89
N SER A 12 34.61 22.10 7.66
CA SER A 12 34.46 23.44 7.05
C SER A 12 33.07 23.70 6.48
N LEU A 13 32.24 22.66 6.37
CA LEU A 13 30.83 22.74 5.97
C LEU A 13 29.89 22.84 7.18
N ASP A 14 30.44 22.72 8.40
CA ASP A 14 29.69 22.78 9.65
C ASP A 14 29.55 24.23 10.13
N HIS A 15 28.45 24.87 9.72
CA HIS A 15 28.20 26.29 9.95
C HIS A 15 27.49 26.58 11.28
N ASP A 16 26.78 25.61 11.84
CA ASP A 16 25.95 25.75 13.05
C ASP A 16 26.14 24.62 14.08
N GLY A 17 27.04 23.66 13.82
CA GLY A 17 27.29 22.50 14.70
C GLY A 17 26.31 21.34 14.47
N HIS A 18 25.41 21.44 13.49
CA HIS A 18 24.36 20.48 13.18
C HIS A 18 24.43 19.97 11.74
N PHE A 19 25.59 20.07 11.07
CA PHE A 19 25.73 19.67 9.67
C PHE A 19 25.26 18.24 9.38
N VAL A 20 25.54 17.28 10.27
CA VAL A 20 25.13 15.88 10.11
C VAL A 20 23.60 15.74 10.21
N ASP A 21 22.95 16.54 11.07
CA ASP A 21 21.48 16.57 11.21
C ASP A 21 20.80 17.22 10.00
N ASN A 22 21.51 18.07 9.25
CA ASN A 22 21.06 18.70 8.02
C ASN A 22 21.21 17.79 6.77
N ILE A 23 21.88 16.65 6.87
CA ILE A 23 21.94 15.66 5.78
C ILE A 23 20.65 14.85 5.81
N VAL A 24 19.67 15.27 5.02
CA VAL A 24 18.40 14.55 4.86
C VAL A 24 18.64 13.26 4.09
N ASP A 25 18.22 12.13 4.66
CA ASP A 25 18.16 10.85 3.95
C ASP A 25 16.94 10.82 3.01
N GLU A 26 17.15 11.19 1.75
CA GLU A 26 16.12 11.16 0.71
C GLU A 26 15.69 9.73 0.34
N SER A 27 16.40 8.69 0.79
CA SER A 27 16.06 7.31 0.46
C SER A 27 14.82 6.78 1.21
N VAL A 28 14.46 7.42 2.34
CA VAL A 28 13.33 7.00 3.17
C VAL A 28 12.34 8.15 3.37
N ASP A 29 11.17 8.01 2.76
CA ASP A 29 10.07 8.95 2.94
C ASP A 29 9.10 8.44 4.02
N VAL A 30 9.31 8.91 5.25
CA VAL A 30 8.49 8.52 6.41
C VAL A 30 7.02 8.90 6.23
N ALA A 31 6.73 10.03 5.58
CA ALA A 31 5.34 10.46 5.36
C ALA A 31 4.59 9.46 4.47
N LYS A 32 5.21 9.03 3.36
CA LYS A 32 4.63 7.98 2.50
C LYS A 32 4.46 6.65 3.23
N ILE A 33 5.39 6.29 4.12
CA ILE A 33 5.26 5.06 4.93
C ILE A 33 4.03 5.14 5.83
N VAL A 34 3.84 6.26 6.53
CA VAL A 34 2.68 6.44 7.41
C VAL A 34 1.38 6.48 6.61
N GLU A 35 1.34 7.19 5.47
CA GLU A 35 0.17 7.21 4.58
C GLU A 35 -0.20 5.80 4.09
N THR A 36 0.79 5.00 3.67
CA THR A 36 0.54 3.62 3.21
C THR A 36 0.06 2.72 4.35
N GLN A 37 0.60 2.86 5.56
CA GLN A 37 0.11 2.14 6.73
C GLN A 37 -1.36 2.48 7.04
N MET A 38 -1.71 3.76 7.04
CA MET A 38 -3.09 4.22 7.26
C MET A 38 -4.05 3.65 6.18
N MET A 39 -3.63 3.65 4.92
CA MET A 39 -4.41 3.06 3.82
C MET A 39 -4.61 1.55 4.02
N ILE A 40 -3.56 0.81 4.43
CA ILE A 40 -3.65 -0.63 4.70
C ILE A 40 -4.63 -0.91 5.84
N GLU A 41 -4.58 -0.13 6.92
CA GLU A 41 -5.48 -0.28 8.06
C GLU A 41 -6.94 -0.03 7.68
N ALA A 42 -7.21 1.03 6.91
CA ALA A 42 -8.55 1.32 6.41
C ALA A 42 -9.10 0.17 5.56
N VAL A 43 -8.29 -0.37 4.65
CA VAL A 43 -8.68 -1.53 3.81
C VAL A 43 -8.93 -2.78 4.68
N ARG A 44 -8.08 -3.06 5.67
CA ARG A 44 -8.28 -4.20 6.58
C ARG A 44 -9.60 -4.09 7.34
N LYS A 45 -9.92 -2.90 7.84
CA LYS A 45 -11.19 -2.61 8.54
C LYS A 45 -12.40 -2.68 7.61
N ALA A 46 -12.25 -2.31 6.34
CA ALA A 46 -13.31 -2.49 5.35
C ALA A 46 -13.55 -3.97 5.01
N ILE A 47 -12.48 -4.76 4.83
CA ILE A 47 -12.56 -6.20 4.56
C ILE A 47 -13.19 -6.95 5.73
N SER A 48 -12.92 -6.57 6.98
CA SER A 48 -13.54 -7.22 8.15
C SER A 48 -15.06 -7.02 8.24
N LYS A 49 -15.64 -6.07 7.49
CA LYS A 49 -17.10 -5.86 7.41
C LYS A 49 -17.77 -6.71 6.31
N LEU A 50 -17.00 -7.34 5.43
CA LEU A 50 -17.54 -8.26 4.43
C LEU A 50 -18.01 -9.56 5.08
N ASN A 51 -18.96 -10.23 4.44
CA ASN A 51 -19.31 -11.59 4.84
C ASN A 51 -18.27 -12.61 4.35
N ASP A 52 -18.33 -13.84 4.87
CA ASP A 52 -17.33 -14.87 4.56
C ASP A 52 -17.24 -15.22 3.07
N GLU A 53 -18.37 -15.24 2.35
CA GLU A 53 -18.38 -15.55 0.92
C GLU A 53 -17.76 -14.42 0.09
N GLU A 54 -18.08 -13.16 0.43
CA GLU A 54 -17.54 -11.97 -0.21
C GLU A 54 -16.03 -11.86 0.04
N ARG A 55 -15.61 -12.14 1.27
CA ARG A 55 -14.19 -12.16 1.65
C ARG A 55 -13.43 -13.24 0.89
N ASP A 56 -13.94 -14.47 0.82
CA ASP A 56 -13.30 -15.57 0.09
C ASP A 56 -13.15 -15.25 -1.42
N ILE A 57 -14.12 -14.57 -2.03
CA ILE A 57 -13.99 -14.11 -3.43
C ILE A 57 -12.84 -13.08 -3.58
N ILE A 58 -12.73 -12.11 -2.68
CA ILE A 58 -11.68 -11.09 -2.74
C ILE A 58 -10.30 -11.71 -2.47
N GLU A 59 -10.21 -12.59 -1.47
CA GLU A 59 -8.98 -13.28 -1.10
C GLU A 59 -8.43 -14.11 -2.26
N ARG A 60 -9.28 -14.93 -2.90
CA ARG A 60 -8.86 -15.72 -4.04
C ARG A 60 -8.42 -14.87 -5.22
N LEU A 61 -9.16 -13.81 -5.54
CA LEU A 61 -8.89 -13.01 -6.74
C LEU A 61 -7.70 -12.05 -6.60
N TYR A 62 -7.40 -11.57 -5.41
CA TYR A 62 -6.41 -10.50 -5.21
C TYR A 62 -5.26 -10.86 -4.27
N PHE A 63 -5.42 -11.85 -3.38
CA PHE A 63 -4.33 -12.32 -2.51
C PHE A 63 -3.71 -13.61 -3.02
N ASN A 64 -4.51 -14.52 -3.57
CA ASN A 64 -4.02 -15.79 -4.11
C ASN A 64 -3.78 -15.77 -5.62
N ASP A 65 -4.03 -14.63 -6.29
CA ASP A 65 -3.91 -14.45 -7.75
C ASP A 65 -4.66 -15.52 -8.58
N GLU A 66 -5.76 -16.06 -8.05
CA GLU A 66 -6.59 -17.02 -8.78
C GLU A 66 -7.34 -16.33 -9.92
N THR A 67 -7.40 -16.99 -11.07
CA THR A 67 -8.18 -16.46 -12.20
C THR A 67 -9.68 -16.47 -11.88
N VAL A 68 -10.40 -15.47 -12.40
CA VAL A 68 -11.87 -15.40 -12.31
C VAL A 68 -12.54 -16.68 -12.80
N ARG A 69 -11.98 -17.33 -13.83
CA ARG A 69 -12.49 -18.60 -14.36
C ARG A 69 -12.35 -19.76 -13.38
N ALA A 70 -11.21 -19.85 -12.68
CA ALA A 70 -10.98 -20.89 -11.68
C ALA A 70 -11.93 -20.73 -10.49
N VAL A 71 -12.04 -19.50 -9.95
CA VAL A 71 -12.94 -19.19 -8.84
C VAL A 71 -14.40 -19.44 -9.21
N ALA A 72 -14.82 -19.07 -10.43
CA ALA A 72 -16.19 -19.29 -10.90
C ALA A 72 -16.52 -20.79 -10.96
N LYS A 73 -15.59 -21.62 -11.45
CA LYS A 73 -15.73 -23.07 -11.49
C LYS A 73 -15.80 -23.68 -10.08
N LEU A 74 -14.97 -23.20 -9.15
CA LEU A 74 -14.95 -23.68 -7.77
C LEU A 74 -16.24 -23.34 -7.02
N LYS A 75 -16.82 -22.17 -7.28
CA LYS A 75 -18.07 -21.69 -6.67
C LYS A 75 -19.34 -22.18 -7.39
N ASP A 76 -19.19 -22.98 -8.45
CA ASP A 76 -20.28 -23.46 -9.32
C ASP A 76 -21.19 -22.31 -9.83
N ILE A 77 -20.57 -21.21 -10.26
CA ILE A 77 -21.27 -20.06 -10.86
C ILE A 77 -20.68 -19.70 -12.21
N THR A 78 -21.47 -18.99 -13.02
CA THR A 78 -20.98 -18.52 -14.33
C THR A 78 -19.94 -17.41 -14.17
N HIS A 79 -18.98 -17.37 -15.10
CA HIS A 79 -17.94 -16.34 -15.11
C HIS A 79 -18.50 -14.90 -15.06
N PRO A 80 -19.55 -14.53 -15.82
CA PRO A 80 -20.17 -13.21 -15.71
C PRO A 80 -20.83 -12.95 -14.35
N ALA A 81 -21.43 -13.98 -13.73
CA ALA A 81 -22.04 -13.85 -12.40
C ALA A 81 -20.98 -13.55 -11.33
N LEU A 82 -19.82 -14.21 -11.39
CA LEU A 82 -18.71 -13.93 -10.48
C LEU A 82 -18.19 -12.50 -10.66
N ILE A 83 -18.00 -12.03 -11.90
CA ILE A 83 -17.59 -10.63 -12.17
C ILE A 83 -18.59 -9.65 -11.56
N LYS A 84 -19.90 -9.88 -11.72
CA LYS A 84 -20.94 -9.03 -11.15
C LYS A 84 -20.90 -9.03 -9.62
N ARG A 85 -20.68 -10.19 -8.98
CA ARG A 85 -20.50 -10.28 -7.53
C ARG A 85 -19.25 -9.54 -7.06
N ARG A 86 -18.10 -9.78 -7.69
CA ARG A 86 -16.84 -9.07 -7.41
C ARG A 86 -17.03 -7.56 -7.47
N ASN A 87 -17.64 -7.04 -8.54
CA ASN A 87 -17.85 -5.59 -8.67
C ASN A 87 -18.74 -5.03 -7.55
N LYS A 88 -19.80 -5.74 -7.15
CA LYS A 88 -20.62 -5.32 -5.99
C LYS A 88 -19.83 -5.30 -4.69
N ILE A 89 -18.92 -6.25 -4.50
CA ILE A 89 -18.05 -6.30 -3.31
C ILE A 89 -17.10 -5.10 -3.30
N LEU A 90 -16.49 -4.77 -4.46
CA LEU A 90 -15.64 -3.59 -4.59
C LEU A 90 -16.39 -2.29 -4.31
N GLU A 91 -17.62 -2.15 -4.79
CA GLU A 91 -18.47 -0.99 -4.47
C GLU A 91 -18.78 -0.89 -2.97
N LYS A 92 -19.01 -2.03 -2.28
CA LYS A 92 -19.18 -2.04 -0.83
C LYS A 92 -17.91 -1.61 -0.10
N LEU A 93 -16.76 -2.16 -0.49
CA LEU A 93 -15.47 -1.81 0.09
C LEU A 93 -15.17 -0.32 -0.08
N LYS A 94 -15.45 0.25 -1.25
CA LYS A 94 -15.32 1.68 -1.51
C LYS A 94 -16.15 2.51 -0.52
N LYS A 95 -17.43 2.18 -0.35
CA LYS A 95 -18.30 2.86 0.62
C LYS A 95 -17.79 2.73 2.05
N PHE A 96 -17.34 1.56 2.46
CA PHE A 96 -16.79 1.37 3.80
C PHE A 96 -15.53 2.19 4.06
N ILE A 97 -14.74 2.49 3.03
CA ILE A 97 -13.55 3.34 3.12
C ILE A 97 -13.94 4.82 3.11
N GLU A 98 -14.93 5.22 2.33
CA GLU A 98 -15.45 6.60 2.31
C GLU A 98 -16.18 6.97 3.61
N GLU A 99 -16.72 5.99 4.34
CA GLU A 99 -17.39 6.16 5.63
C GLU A 99 -16.43 6.12 6.85
N LEU A 100 -15.14 5.85 6.64
CA LEU A 100 -14.13 5.80 7.70
C LEU A 100 -13.59 7.19 8.06
#